data_AF-A0A926KTN5-F1
#
_entry.id   AF-A0A926KTN5-F1
#
_cell.length_a   1.000
_cell.length_b   1.000
_cell.length_c   1.000
_cell.angle_alpha   90.00
_cell.angle_beta   90.00
_cell.angle_gamma   90.00
#
_symmetry.space_group_name_H-M   'P 1'
#
loop_
_entity.id
_entity.type
_entity.pdbx_description
1 polymer ?
#
loop_
_entity_poly.entity_id
_entity_poly.type
_entity_poly.pdbx_seq_one_letter_code
_entity_poly.pdbx_strand_id
1 'polypeptide(L)' 'MNNQLKALYISTEVYPFAKTGGLVDVSAFLPKSLRALSYDVRIMMPKFKPSKKG' A
#
# COMPACT_ATOMS: atom_id res chain seq x y z
N MET A 1 4.24 -5.97 -27.45
CA MET A 1 3.14 -6.02 -26.46
C MET A 1 3.69 -5.51 -25.14
N ASN A 2 3.26 -4.34 -24.66
CA ASN A 2 3.71 -3.83 -23.36
C ASN A 2 2.98 -4.59 -22.25
N ASN A 3 3.61 -5.66 -21.77
CA ASN A 3 3.07 -6.51 -20.73
C ASN A 3 3.40 -5.93 -19.33
N GLN A 4 3.01 -4.67 -19.10
CA GLN A 4 3.18 -4.04 -17.78
C GLN A 4 2.33 -4.81 -16.76
N LEU A 5 3.00 -5.44 -15.79
CA LEU A 5 2.35 -6.15 -14.71
C LEU A 5 1.46 -5.16 -13.93
N LYS A 6 0.18 -5.50 -13.81
CA LYS A 6 -0.80 -4.76 -12.99
C LYS A 6 -1.06 -5.53 -11.71
N ALA A 7 -0.77 -4.92 -10.56
CA ALA A 7 -0.96 -5.55 -9.26
C ALA A 7 -1.79 -4.65 -8.34
N LEU A 8 -2.75 -5.26 -7.63
CA LEU A 8 -3.52 -4.62 -6.58
C LEU A 8 -3.12 -5.20 -5.23
N TYR A 9 -2.48 -4.39 -4.39
CA TYR A 9 -2.10 -4.76 -3.03
C TYR A 9 -3.22 -4.35 -2.06
N ILE A 10 -3.83 -5.34 -1.39
CA ILE A 10 -4.92 -5.12 -0.44
C ILE A 10 -4.38 -5.32 0.97
N SER A 11 -4.52 -4.30 1.83
CA SER A 11 -4.09 -4.37 3.23
C SER A 11 -5.06 -3.58 4.12
N THR A 12 -5.22 -4.05 5.36
CA THR A 12 -5.93 -3.31 6.42
C THR A 12 -5.01 -2.32 7.14
N GLU A 13 -3.69 -2.44 6.96
CA GLU A 13 -2.68 -1.56 7.54
C GLU A 13 -1.87 -0.91 6.41
N VAL A 14 -1.96 0.42 6.31
CA VAL A 14 -1.24 1.23 5.31
C VAL A 14 -0.86 2.56 5.95
N TYR A 15 0.43 2.86 5.98
CA TYR A 15 0.93 4.15 6.47
C TYR A 15 0.67 5.26 5.44
N PRO A 16 0.25 6.47 5.85
CA PRO A 16 0.02 6.97 7.22
C PRO A 16 -1.43 6.83 7.72
N PHE A 17 -2.29 6.09 7.03
CA PHE A 17 -3.74 6.11 7.28
C PHE A 17 -4.21 5.15 8.37
N ALA A 18 -3.67 3.93 8.41
CA ALA A 18 -4.01 2.90 9.38
C ALA A 18 -2.73 2.17 9.79
N LYS A 19 -2.33 2.35 11.06
CA LYS A 19 -1.13 1.75 11.65
C LYS A 19 -1.53 1.07 12.96
N THR A 20 -1.50 -0.26 12.99
CA THR A 20 -1.76 -1.06 14.19
C THR A 20 -0.55 -1.88 14.63
N GLY A 21 0.36 -2.27 13.72
CA GLY A 21 1.57 -3.02 14.07
C GLY A 21 2.80 -2.75 13.20
N GLY A 22 3.68 -3.74 13.04
CA GLY A 22 4.91 -3.67 12.24
C GLY A 22 4.74 -3.97 10.74
N LEU A 23 3.52 -4.29 10.29
CA LEU A 23 3.24 -4.63 8.89
C LEU A 23 3.30 -3.41 7.95
N VAL A 24 3.31 -2.21 8.53
CA VAL A 24 3.27 -0.95 7.80
C VAL A 24 4.49 -0.75 6.91
N ASP A 25 5.67 -1.19 7.32
CA ASP A 25 6.89 -1.04 6.53
C ASP A 25 6.78 -1.84 5.23
N VAL A 26 6.31 -3.09 5.29
CA VAL A 26 6.11 -3.93 4.09
C VAL A 26 5.04 -3.33 3.18
N SER A 27 3.91 -2.90 3.74
CA SER A 27 2.81 -2.28 2.98
C SER A 27 3.23 -0.98 2.27
N ALA A 28 4.24 -0.28 2.79
CA ALA A 28 4.76 0.95 2.22
C ALA A 28 5.90 0.71 1.20
N PHE A 29 6.83 -0.20 1.52
CA PHE A 29 8.02 -0.45 0.70
C PHE A 29 7.72 -1.29 -0.55
N LEU A 30 6.94 -2.37 -0.44
CA LEU A 30 6.70 -3.29 -1.56
C LEU A 30 6.05 -2.60 -2.78
N PRO A 31 4.96 -1.83 -2.65
CA PRO A 31 4.32 -1.16 -3.78
C PRO A 31 5.20 -0.03 -4.37
N LYS A 32 6.12 0.52 -3.58
CA LYS A 32 7.09 1.53 -4.01
C LYS A 32 8.20 0.90 -4.86
N SER A 33 8.75 -0.22 -4.41
CA SER A 33 9.78 -0.98 -5.15
C SER A 33 9.25 -1.50 -6.48
N LEU A 34 8.01 -2.01 -6.52
CA LEU A 34 7.40 -2.48 -7.76
C LEU A 34 7.15 -1.34 -8.77
N ARG A 35 6.76 -0.16 -8.29
CA ARG A 35 6.64 1.03 -9.15
C ARG A 35 7.99 1.49 -9.71
N ALA A 36 9.08 1.38 -8.95
CA ALA A 36 10.42 1.66 -9.45
C ALA A 36 10.85 0.71 -10.58
N LEU A 37 10.31 -0.52 -10.60
CA LEU A 37 10.49 -1.49 -11.68
C LEU A 37 9.52 -1.27 -12.87
N SER A 38 8.83 -0.13 -12.93
CA SER A 38 7.86 0.23 -13.98
C SER A 38 6.59 -0.63 -14.03
N TYR A 39 6.21 -1.25 -12.91
CA TYR A 39 4.92 -1.94 -12.77
C TYR A 39 3.79 -0.98 -12.32
N ASP A 40 2.57 -1.24 -12.77
CA ASP A 40 1.36 -0.52 -12.32
C ASP A 40 0.83 -1.19 -11.06
N VAL A 41 1.20 -0.62 -9.90
CA VAL A 41 0.81 -1.14 -8.59
C VAL A 41 -0.04 -0.13 -7.85
N ARG A 42 -1.20 -0.59 -7.38
CA ARG A 42 -2.14 0.19 -6.57
C ARG A 42 -2.32 -0.43 -5.20
N ILE A 43 -2.66 0.40 -4.22
CA ILE A 43 -2.96 -0.03 -2.86
C ILE A 43 -4.44 0.23 -2.60
N MET A 44 -5.15 -0.78 -2.09
CA MET A 44 -6.53 -0.65 -1.61
C MET A 44 -6.55 -0.98 -0.12
N MET A 45 -7.23 -0.13 0.65
CA MET A 45 -7.51 -0.38 2.05
C MET A 45 -8.96 -0.02 2.37
N PRO A 46 -9.56 -0.62 3.40
CA PRO A 46 -10.82 -0.14 3.94
C PRO A 46 -10.68 1.31 4.44
N LYS A 47 -11.71 2.13 4.23
CA LYS A 47 -11.76 3.50 4.76
C LYS A 47 -12.10 3.44 6.25
N PHE A 48 -11.09 3.21 7.08
CA PHE A 48 -11.22 3.35 8.53
C PHE A 48 -11.38 4.84 8.89
N LYS A 49 -12.12 5.15 9.97
CA LYS A 49 -12.13 6.50 10.52
C LYS A 49 -10.68 6.84 10.91
N PRO A 50 -10.12 7.99 10.48
CA PRO A 50 -8.80 8.39 10.95
C PRO A 50 -8.83 8.40 12.48
N SER A 51 -7.87 7.73 13.12
CA SER A 51 -7.70 7.87 14.56
C SER A 51 -7.52 9.37 14.83
N LYS A 52 -8.34 9.93 15.71
CA LYS A 52 -8.14 11.31 16.17
C LYS A 52 -6.69 11.39 16.64
N LYS A 53 -5.89 12.24 16.00
CA LYS A 53 -4.65 12.72 16.60
C LYS A 53 -5.06 13.40 17.91
N GLY A 54 -4.73 12.77 19.02
CA GLY A 54 -4.56 13.47 20.30
C GLY A 54 -3.29 14.29 20.25
#